data_AF-A0A2V7P7F5-F1
#
_entry.id   AF-A0A2V7P7F5-F1
#
_cell.length_a   1.000
_cell.length_b   1.000
_cell.length_c   1.000
_cell.angle_alpha   90.00
_cell.angle_beta   90.00
_cell.angle_gamma   90.00
#
_symmetry.space_group_name_H-M   'P 1'
#
loop_
_entity.id
_entity.type
_entity.pdbx_description
1 polymer ?
#
loop_
_entity_poly.entity_id
_entity_poly.type
_entity_poly.pdbx_seq_one_letter_code
_entity_poly.pdbx_strand_id
1 'polypeptide(L)'
;MKRSSSELIAHGVVGGVLAGLVVALWFLILDSLAGYPFRTPAALAYALYVAPVIEPTFRAVAVYSVVHLGVYALLGVGAAWVMSVLHTAPRLLLGLFFGIVVQ
;
A
#
# COMPACT_ATOMS: atom_id res chain seq x y z
N MET A 1 -5.01 6.70 -28.00
CA MET A 1 -5.41 7.95 -27.30
C MET A 1 -4.38 8.21 -26.21
N LYS A 2 -3.65 9.34 -26.26
CA LYS A 2 -2.75 9.75 -25.16
C LYS A 2 -3.64 10.09 -23.95
N ARG A 3 -3.63 9.28 -22.90
CA ARG A 3 -4.30 9.65 -21.63
C ARG A 3 -3.70 10.96 -21.13
N SER A 4 -4.55 11.85 -20.62
CA SER A 4 -4.07 13.06 -19.96
C SER A 4 -3.21 12.69 -18.75
N SER A 5 -2.14 13.43 -18.47
CA SER A 5 -1.30 13.19 -17.29
C SER A 5 -2.11 13.19 -15.99
N SER A 6 -3.18 14.01 -15.92
CA SER A 6 -4.09 14.03 -14.77
C SER A 6 -4.85 12.71 -14.60
N GLU A 7 -5.28 12.10 -15.70
CA GLU A 7 -6.02 10.85 -15.69
C GLU A 7 -5.12 9.69 -15.25
N LEU A 8 -3.86 9.67 -15.70
CA LEU A 8 -2.87 8.69 -15.26
C LEU A 8 -2.62 8.77 -13.75
N ILE A 9 -2.42 9.99 -13.24
CA ILE A 9 -2.21 10.21 -11.80
C ILE A 9 -3.45 9.76 -11.02
N ALA A 10 -4.65 10.14 -11.44
CA ALA A 10 -5.89 9.76 -10.75
C ALA A 10 -6.07 8.23 -10.69
N HIS A 11 -5.90 7.53 -11.81
CA HIS A 11 -6.01 6.07 -11.85
C HIS A 11 -4.92 5.41 -10.99
N GLY A 12 -3.70 5.94 -11.04
CA GLY A 12 -2.61 5.46 -10.21
C GLY A 12 -2.89 5.62 -8.72
N VAL A 13 -3.32 6.80 -8.28
CA VAL A 13 -3.69 7.07 -6.88
C VAL A 13 -4.81 6.15 -6.43
N VAL A 14 -5.89 6.03 -7.21
CA VAL A 14 -7.03 5.16 -6.85
C VAL A 14 -6.59 3.69 -6.73
N GLY A 15 -5.85 3.19 -7.72
CA GLY A 15 -5.34 1.81 -7.69
C GLY A 15 -4.39 1.57 -6.51
N GLY A 16 -3.51 2.53 -6.23
CA GLY A 16 -2.60 2.52 -5.09
C GLY A 16 -3.35 2.48 -3.76
N VAL A 17 -4.28 3.41 -3.53
CA VAL A 17 -5.09 3.47 -2.31
C VAL A 17 -5.87 2.18 -2.10
N LEU A 18 -6.49 1.62 -3.15
CA LEU A 18 -7.20 0.34 -3.04
C LEU A 18 -6.26 -0.81 -2.63
N ALA A 19 -5.07 -0.88 -3.21
CA ALA A 19 -4.07 -1.87 -2.82
C ALA A 19 -3.62 -1.69 -1.37
N GLY A 20 -3.40 -0.45 -0.93
CA GLY A 20 -3.06 -0.13 0.46
C GLY A 20 -4.17 -0.53 1.43
N LEU A 21 -5.44 -0.28 1.06
CA LEU A 21 -6.59 -0.71 1.86
C LEU A 21 -6.69 -2.23 1.99
N VAL A 22 -6.45 -2.98 0.91
CA VAL A 22 -6.43 -4.45 0.96
C VAL A 22 -5.38 -4.95 1.95
N VAL A 23 -4.16 -4.38 1.91
CA VAL A 23 -3.08 -4.75 2.83
C VAL A 23 -3.39 -4.34 4.27
N ALA A 24 -3.92 -3.14 4.48
CA ALA A 24 -4.33 -2.67 5.81
C ALA A 24 -5.43 -3.55 6.43
N LEU A 25 -6.43 -3.93 5.63
CA LEU A 25 -7.51 -4.83 6.06
C LEU A 25 -6.98 -6.23 6.37
N TRP A 26 -6.05 -6.75 5.57
CA TRP A 26 -5.41 -8.03 5.82
C TRP A 26 -4.71 -8.06 7.19
N PHE A 27 -3.89 -7.04 7.48
CA PHE A 27 -3.23 -6.94 8.79
C PHE A 27 -4.21 -6.71 9.93
N LEU A 28 -5.28 -5.94 9.70
CA LEU A 28 -6.34 -5.78 10.71
C LEU A 28 -6.98 -7.13 11.07
N ILE A 29 -7.26 -7.98 10.09
CA ILE A 29 -7.81 -9.32 10.31
C ILE A 29 -6.79 -10.17 11.09
N LEU A 30 -5.53 -10.24 10.64
CA LEU A 30 -4.50 -11.03 11.33
C LEU A 30 -4.28 -10.58 12.78
N ASP A 31 -4.19 -9.26 13.00
CA ASP A 31 -4.02 -8.65 14.31
C ASP A 31 -5.20 -8.96 15.23
N SER A 32 -6.43 -8.90 14.68
CA SER A 32 -7.65 -9.23 15.42
C SER A 32 -7.71 -10.71 15.78
N LEU A 33 -7.33 -11.60 14.86
CA LEU A 33 -7.24 -13.04 15.11
C LEU A 33 -6.16 -13.38 16.14
N ALA A 34 -5.09 -12.58 16.22
CA ALA A 34 -4.05 -12.70 17.24
C ALA A 34 -4.45 -12.11 18.61
N GLY A 35 -5.63 -11.50 18.73
CA GLY A 35 -6.14 -10.89 19.96
C GLY A 35 -5.63 -9.48 20.25
N TYR A 36 -4.88 -8.87 19.33
CA TYR A 36 -4.31 -7.52 19.49
C TYR A 36 -4.60 -6.65 18.25
N PRO A 37 -5.82 -6.11 18.11
CA PRO A 37 -6.17 -5.26 16.97
C PRO A 37 -5.19 -4.08 16.83
N PHE A 38 -4.83 -3.75 15.58
CA PHE A 38 -3.94 -2.64 15.23
C PHE A 38 -2.49 -2.73 15.75
N ARG A 39 -2.04 -3.90 16.18
CA ARG A 39 -0.66 -4.13 16.61
C ARG A 39 0.35 -3.81 15.51
N THR A 40 0.11 -4.30 14.29
CA THR A 40 1.00 -4.11 13.14
C THR A 40 1.13 -2.63 12.75
N PRO A 41 0.03 -1.87 12.51
CA PRO A 41 0.16 -0.46 12.17
C PRO A 41 0.78 0.37 13.30
N ALA A 42 0.54 0.03 14.58
CA ALA A 42 1.20 0.69 15.69
C ALA A 42 2.72 0.40 15.74
N ALA A 43 3.12 -0.86 15.58
CA ALA A 43 4.53 -1.24 15.54
C ALA A 43 5.28 -0.52 14.41
N LEU A 44 4.67 -0.45 13.23
CA LEU A 44 5.25 0.27 12.08
C LEU A 44 5.26 1.78 12.30
N ALA A 45 4.26 2.35 12.99
CA ALA A 45 4.29 3.74 13.40
C ALA A 45 5.51 4.05 14.28
N TYR A 46 5.78 3.24 15.31
CA TYR A 46 6.94 3.45 16.18
C TYR A 46 8.27 3.22 15.44
N ALA A 47 8.30 2.28 14.48
CA ALA A 47 9.47 2.06 13.63
C ALA A 47 9.82 3.31 12.79
N LEU A 48 8.83 4.08 12.32
CA LEU A 48 9.09 5.36 11.62
C LEU A 48 9.79 6.40 12.49
N TYR A 49 9.61 6.33 13.82
CA TYR A 49 10.21 7.24 14.78
C TYR A 49 11.46 6.69 15.47
N VAL A 50 11.92 5.48 15.10
CA VAL A 50 13.00 4.75 15.82
C VAL A 50 12.69 4.67 17.33
N ALA A 51 11.41 4.52 17.67
CA ALA A 51 10.92 4.48 19.04
C ALA A 51 10.67 3.03 19.47
N PRO A 52 10.80 2.71 20.77
CA PRO A 52 10.39 1.40 21.28
C PRO A 52 8.90 1.18 20.99
N VAL A 53 8.54 -0.05 20.63
CA VAL A 53 7.14 -0.41 20.38
C VAL A 53 6.40 -0.40 21.71
N ILE A 54 5.49 0.55 21.88
CA ILE A 54 4.58 0.66 23.02
C ILE A 54 3.22 0.08 22.61
N GLU A 55 2.30 -0.06 23.57
CA GLU A 55 0.89 -0.37 23.32
C GLU A 55 0.31 0.44 22.14
N PRO A 56 -0.57 -0.17 21.31
CA PRO A 56 -1.21 0.51 20.20
C PRO A 56 -1.98 1.74 20.66
N THR A 57 -1.54 2.92 20.21
CA THR A 57 -2.29 4.15 20.43
C THR A 57 -3.03 4.54 19.17
N PHE A 58 -4.25 5.07 19.32
CA PHE A 58 -5.04 5.55 18.18
C PHE A 58 -4.26 6.57 17.34
N ARG A 59 -3.49 7.45 17.99
CA ARG A 59 -2.62 8.42 17.32
C ARG A 59 -1.55 7.74 16.45
N ALA A 60 -0.85 6.74 16.98
CA ALA A 60 0.20 6.03 16.23
C ALA A 60 -0.39 5.34 14.98
N VAL A 61 -1.52 4.65 15.15
CA VAL A 61 -2.23 3.98 14.05
C VAL A 61 -2.70 4.98 12.99
N ALA A 62 -3.24 6.13 13.40
CA ALA A 62 -3.70 7.17 12.48
C ALA A 62 -2.55 7.77 11.66
N VAL A 63 -1.43 8.12 12.32
CA VAL A 63 -0.23 8.65 11.64
C VAL A 63 0.30 7.64 10.63
N TYR A 64 0.46 6.38 11.04
CA TYR A 64 0.95 5.35 10.13
C TYR A 64 -0.03 5.12 8.97
N SER A 65 -1.35 5.13 9.20
CA SER A 65 -2.35 4.97 8.14
C SER A 65 -2.23 6.04 7.05
N VAL A 66 -1.97 7.30 7.42
CA VAL A 66 -1.75 8.38 6.46
C VAL A 66 -0.48 8.15 5.64
N VAL A 67 0.62 7.82 6.31
CA VAL A 67 1.90 7.53 5.63
C VAL A 67 1.75 6.33 4.69
N HIS A 68 1.10 5.27 5.17
CA HIS A 68 0.85 4.05 4.43
C HIS A 68 0.05 4.34 3.15
N LEU A 69 -1.09 5.02 3.25
CA LEU A 69 -1.90 5.37 2.08
C LEU A 69 -1.15 6.31 1.13
N GLY A 70 -0.35 7.25 1.66
CA GLY A 70 0.50 8.12 0.86
C GLY A 70 1.54 7.36 0.03
N VAL A 71 2.26 6.43 0.65
CA VAL A 71 3.23 5.55 -0.04
C VAL A 71 2.53 4.73 -1.11
N TYR A 72 1.39 4.12 -0.80
CA TYR A 72 0.63 3.32 -1.75
C TYR A 72 0.10 4.15 -2.93
N ALA A 73 -0.35 5.38 -2.69
CA ALA A 73 -0.76 6.30 -3.76
C ALA A 73 0.41 6.62 -4.71
N LEU A 74 1.60 6.88 -4.17
CA LEU A 74 2.81 7.12 -4.97
C LEU A 74 3.21 5.87 -5.78
N LEU A 75 3.18 4.69 -5.16
CA LEU A 75 3.44 3.42 -5.84
C LEU A 75 2.43 3.15 -6.96
N GLY A 76 1.15 3.45 -6.72
CA GLY A 76 0.10 3.31 -7.72
C GLY A 76 0.29 4.24 -8.93
N VAL A 77 0.70 5.50 -8.70
CA VAL A 77 1.09 6.41 -9.79
C VAL A 77 2.31 5.88 -10.55
N GLY A 78 3.32 5.37 -9.85
CA GLY A 78 4.49 4.73 -10.47
C GLY A 78 4.09 3.54 -11.34
N ALA A 79 3.20 2.67 -10.85
CA ALA A 79 2.68 1.53 -11.60
C ALA A 79 1.90 1.97 -12.84
N ALA A 80 1.02 2.97 -12.72
CA ALA A 80 0.28 3.53 -13.85
C ALA A 80 1.22 4.15 -14.90
N TRP A 81 2.29 4.81 -14.45
CA TRP A 81 3.33 5.35 -15.34
C TRP A 81 4.10 4.24 -16.07
N VAL A 82 4.58 3.22 -15.36
CA VAL A 82 5.27 2.07 -15.95
C VAL A 82 4.38 1.37 -16.99
N MET A 83 3.09 1.16 -16.68
CA MET A 83 2.14 0.59 -17.65
C MET A 83 1.97 1.45 -18.90
N SER A 84 2.02 2.79 -18.75
CA SER A 84 1.92 3.71 -19.89
C SER A 84 3.14 3.68 -20.80
N VAL A 85 4.34 3.46 -20.24
CA VAL A 85 5.61 3.42 -20.97
C VAL A 85 5.81 2.07 -21.65
N LEU A 86 5.51 0.98 -20.94
CA LEU A 86 5.84 -0.37 -21.42
C LEU A 86 4.81 -0.95 -22.40
N HIS A 87 3.70 -0.24 -22.70
CA HIS A 87 2.56 -0.75 -23.49
C HIS A 87 2.14 -2.19 -23.09
N THR A 88 2.41 -2.58 -21.85
CA THR A 88 2.41 -3.98 -21.44
C THR A 88 1.00 -4.38 -21.01
N ALA A 89 0.54 -5.55 -21.46
CA ALA A 89 -0.71 -6.11 -21.00
C ALA A 89 -0.67 -6.33 -19.47
N PRO A 90 -1.67 -5.88 -18.70
CA PRO A 90 -1.70 -5.99 -17.23
C PRO A 90 -1.40 -7.40 -16.69
N ARG A 91 -1.69 -8.42 -17.50
CA ARG A 91 -1.45 -9.85 -17.23
C ARG A 91 0.02 -10.22 -17.11
N LEU A 92 0.91 -9.58 -17.88
CA LEU A 92 2.36 -9.84 -17.83
C LEU A 92 3.00 -9.27 -16.57
N LEU A 93 2.55 -8.10 -16.12
CA LEU A 93 3.00 -7.52 -14.85
C LEU A 93 2.50 -8.31 -13.64
N LEU A 94 1.26 -8.78 -13.69
CA LEU A 94 0.73 -9.72 -12.70
C LEU A 94 1.55 -11.02 -12.67
N GLY A 95 1.84 -11.59 -13.85
CA GLY A 95 2.66 -12.79 -13.97
C GLY A 95 4.10 -12.61 -13.50
N LEU A 96 4.71 -11.44 -13.72
CA LEU A 96 6.05 -11.12 -13.22
C LEU A 96 6.07 -10.98 -11.70
N PHE A 97 5.08 -10.28 -11.13
CA PHE A 97 4.98 -10.07 -9.69
C PHE A 97 4.72 -11.39 -8.96
N PHE A 98 3.72 -12.18 -9.39
CA PHE A 98 3.44 -13.49 -8.80
C PHE A 98 4.51 -14.53 -9.12
N GLY A 99 5.13 -14.45 -10.31
CA GLY A 99 6.14 -15.42 -10.76
C GLY A 99 7.49 -15.28 -10.06
N ILE A 100 7.83 -14.10 -9.53
CA ILE A 100 9.06 -13.86 -8.74
C ILE A 100 8.78 -14.02 -7.23
N VAL A 101 7.60 -13.65 -6.74
CA VAL A 101 7.28 -13.64 -5.30
C VAL A 101 6.93 -15.04 -4.75
N VAL A 102 6.56 -15.99 -5.61
CA VAL A 102 6.21 -17.38 -5.22
C VAL A 102 7.37 -18.36 -5.47
N GLN A 103 8.60 -17.86 -5.68
CA GLN A 103 9.81 -18.70 -5.77
C GLN A 103 10.53 -18.72 -4.42
#